data_AF-A0A0A3ZQG7-F1
#
_entry.id   AF-A0A0A3ZQG7-F1
#
_cell.length_a   1.000
_cell.length_b   1.000
_cell.length_c   1.000
_cell.angle_alpha   90.00
_cell.angle_beta   90.00
_cell.angle_gamma   90.00
#
_symmetry.space_group_name_H-M   'P 1'
#
loop_
_entity.id
_entity.type
_entity.pdbx_description
1 polymer ?
#
loop_
_entity_poly.entity_id
_entity_poly.type
_entity_poly.pdbx_seq_one_letter_code
_entity_poly.pdbx_strand_id
1 'polypeptide(L)'
;MNAGISMLLAQWQRPETVSFDMTGTVNNFMAQVAGRHLSDDEVKATTARFNAVLNATLTDWQRHHGAVILVAPAVVGGARDITAEVQAGVASRMAGGDGDE
;
A
#
# COMPACT_ATOMS: atom_id res chain seq x y z
N MET A 1 38.73 -15.12 -2.32
CA MET A 1 37.88 -15.11 -1.12
C MET A 1 36.68 -14.14 -1.19
N ASN A 2 36.38 -13.52 -2.34
CA ASN A 2 35.28 -12.54 -2.44
C ASN A 2 33.97 -13.10 -3.01
N ALA A 3 34.04 -14.14 -3.86
CA ALA A 3 32.85 -14.70 -4.49
C ALA A 3 31.84 -15.31 -3.49
N GLY A 4 32.33 -15.96 -2.42
CA GLY A 4 31.45 -16.55 -1.39
C GLY A 4 30.70 -15.49 -0.57
N ILE A 5 31.36 -14.39 -0.21
CA ILE A 5 30.75 -13.26 0.51
C ILE A 5 29.74 -12.54 -0.41
N SER A 6 30.08 -12.35 -1.69
CA SER A 6 29.16 -11.79 -2.69
C SER A 6 27.93 -12.68 -2.92
N MET A 7 28.07 -14.01 -2.91
CA MET A 7 26.96 -14.94 -3.09
C MET A 7 26.02 -14.97 -1.87
N LEU A 8 26.57 -14.88 -0.66
CA LEU A 8 25.82 -14.72 0.60
C LEU A 8 25.04 -13.40 0.64
N LEU A 9 25.65 -12.28 0.26
CA LEU A 9 24.97 -10.98 0.18
C LEU A 9 23.86 -10.97 -0.88
N ALA A 10 24.09 -11.59 -2.04
CA ALA A 10 23.11 -11.66 -3.13
C ALA A 10 21.91 -12.58 -2.80
N GLN A 11 22.11 -13.65 -2.03
CA GLN A 11 21.01 -14.48 -1.54
C GLN A 11 20.15 -13.74 -0.50
N TRP A 12 20.75 -12.83 0.27
CA TRP A 12 20.06 -12.06 1.31
C TRP A 12 19.19 -10.91 0.75
N GLN A 13 19.47 -10.45 -0.47
CA GLN A 13 18.81 -9.30 -1.10
C GLN A 13 17.65 -9.65 -2.05
N ARG A 14 17.13 -10.89 -2.06
CA ARG A 14 16.00 -11.19 -2.95
C ARG A 14 14.74 -10.50 -2.46
N PRO A 15 14.11 -9.62 -3.26
CA PRO A 15 12.89 -8.95 -2.84
C PRO A 15 11.79 -9.97 -2.62
N GLU A 16 11.11 -9.87 -1.47
CA GLU A 16 9.93 -10.69 -1.16
C GLU A 16 8.77 -10.24 -2.04
N THR A 17 8.06 -11.20 -2.64
CA THR A 17 6.82 -10.90 -3.37
C THR A 17 5.65 -10.97 -2.41
N VAL A 18 4.86 -9.90 -2.35
CA VAL A 18 3.67 -9.79 -1.50
C VAL A 18 2.44 -9.46 -2.33
N SER A 19 1.25 -9.76 -1.82
CA SER A 19 -0.03 -9.44 -2.45
C SER A 19 -0.73 -8.29 -1.72
N PHE A 20 -1.44 -7.48 -2.50
CA PHE A 20 -2.29 -6.41 -2.00
C PHE A 20 -3.64 -6.44 -2.73
N ASP A 21 -4.74 -6.48 -1.97
CA ASP A 21 -6.08 -6.30 -2.52
C ASP A 21 -6.40 -4.81 -2.69
N MET A 22 -5.93 -4.26 -3.81
CA MET A 22 -6.21 -2.88 -4.20
C MET A 22 -7.69 -2.66 -4.49
N THR A 23 -8.33 -3.59 -5.19
CA THR A 23 -9.73 -3.48 -5.61
C THR A 23 -10.65 -3.42 -4.40
N GLY A 24 -10.51 -4.35 -3.45
CA GLY A 24 -11.27 -4.34 -2.21
C GLY A 24 -11.02 -3.08 -1.39
N THR A 25 -9.76 -2.64 -1.30
CA THR A 25 -9.40 -1.42 -0.55
C THR A 25 -10.06 -0.16 -1.13
N VAL A 26 -10.02 0.02 -2.46
CA VAL A 26 -10.66 1.16 -3.15
C VAL A 26 -12.19 1.08 -3.01
N ASN A 27 -12.78 -0.09 -3.22
CA ASN A 27 -14.24 -0.27 -3.11
C ASN A 27 -14.73 0.05 -1.70
N ASN A 28 -14.02 -0.40 -0.67
CA ASN A 28 -14.35 -0.11 0.72
C ASN A 28 -14.29 1.38 1.01
N PHE A 29 -13.28 2.09 0.48
CA PHE A 29 -13.20 3.54 0.59
C PHE A 29 -14.39 4.23 -0.10
N MET A 30 -14.73 3.83 -1.33
CA MET A 30 -15.86 4.43 -2.06
C MET A 30 -17.19 4.20 -1.33
N ALA A 31 -17.40 3.02 -0.75
CA ALA A 31 -18.57 2.75 0.08
C ALA A 31 -18.61 3.65 1.32
N GLN A 32 -17.46 3.93 1.95
CA GLN A 32 -17.37 4.87 3.09
C GLN A 32 -17.68 6.31 2.68
N VAL A 33 -17.20 6.75 1.51
CA VAL A 33 -17.50 8.10 0.99
C VAL A 33 -18.96 8.24 0.63
N ALA A 34 -19.56 7.24 -0.04
CA ALA A 34 -20.97 7.24 -0.41
C ALA A 34 -21.92 7.26 0.82
N GLY A 35 -21.48 6.71 1.96
CA GLY A 35 -22.21 6.79 3.22
C GLY A 35 -22.18 8.17 3.89
N ARG A 36 -21.38 9.12 3.40
CA ARG A 36 -21.27 10.49 3.92
C ARG A 36 -22.07 11.45 3.03
N HIS A 37 -22.72 12.44 3.65
CA HIS A 37 -23.40 13.51 2.93
C HIS A 37 -22.38 14.59 2.51
N LEU A 38 -21.53 14.26 1.54
CA LEU A 38 -20.53 15.16 0.97
C LEU A 38 -21.05 15.74 -0.34
N SER A 39 -20.65 16.98 -0.64
CA SER A 39 -20.77 17.56 -1.97
C SER A 39 -19.86 16.85 -2.97
N ASP A 40 -20.15 16.98 -4.27
CA ASP A 40 -19.33 16.42 -5.34
C ASP A 40 -17.86 16.86 -5.27
N ASP A 41 -17.62 18.12 -4.90
CA ASP A 41 -16.27 18.67 -4.73
C ASP A 41 -15.55 18.03 -3.54
N GLU A 42 -16.24 17.80 -2.42
CA GLU A 42 -15.70 17.09 -1.25
C GLU A 42 -15.42 15.62 -1.54
N VAL A 43 -16.29 14.94 -2.31
CA VAL A 43 -16.07 13.56 -2.78
C VAL A 43 -14.80 13.48 -3.63
N LYS A 44 -14.64 14.42 -4.57
CA LYS A 44 -13.47 14.49 -5.45
C LYS A 44 -12.19 14.76 -4.66
N ALA A 45 -12.21 15.74 -3.74
CA ALA A 45 -11.07 16.08 -2.91
C ALA A 45 -10.66 14.91 -2.00
N THR A 46 -11.62 14.27 -1.35
CA THR A 46 -11.38 13.12 -0.46
C THR A 46 -10.83 11.93 -1.24
N THR A 47 -11.36 11.67 -2.44
CA THR A 47 -10.86 10.61 -3.33
C THR A 47 -9.42 10.87 -3.79
N ALA A 48 -9.11 12.11 -4.19
CA ALA A 48 -7.76 12.48 -4.59
C ALA A 48 -6.77 12.30 -3.43
N ARG A 49 -7.13 12.76 -2.23
CA ARG A 49 -6.33 12.58 -1.01
C ARG A 49 -6.12 11.10 -0.68
N PHE A 50 -7.16 10.28 -0.75
CA PHE A 50 -7.05 8.84 -0.51
C PHE A 50 -6.06 8.17 -1.47
N ASN A 51 -6.16 8.45 -2.78
CA ASN A 51 -5.24 7.87 -3.77
C ASN A 51 -3.79 8.30 -3.53
N ALA A 52 -3.55 9.57 -3.19
CA ALA A 52 -2.22 10.06 -2.84
C ALA A 52 -1.65 9.34 -1.61
N VAL A 53 -2.45 9.22 -0.54
CA VAL A 53 -2.05 8.54 0.70
C VAL A 53 -1.81 7.04 0.48
N LEU A 54 -2.65 6.37 -0.32
CA LEU A 54 -2.48 4.96 -0.67
C LEU A 54 -1.16 4.72 -1.41
N ASN A 55 -0.87 5.53 -2.44
CA ASN A 55 0.36 5.43 -3.21
C ASN A 55 1.61 5.71 -2.36
N ALA A 56 1.55 6.74 -1.50
CA ALA A 56 2.63 7.04 -0.57
C ALA A 56 2.86 5.88 0.42
N THR A 57 1.78 5.32 0.97
CA THR A 57 1.84 4.18 1.91
C THR A 57 2.47 2.95 1.26
N LEU A 58 2.07 2.61 0.03
CA LEU A 58 2.64 1.49 -0.72
C LEU A 58 4.13 1.72 -1.04
N THR A 59 4.49 2.94 -1.45
CA THR A 59 5.89 3.32 -1.74
C THR A 59 6.76 3.22 -0.50
N ASP A 60 6.28 3.73 0.64
CA ASP A 60 6.98 3.64 1.91
C ASP A 60 7.14 2.19 2.35
N TRP A 61 6.07 1.40 2.30
CA TRP A 61 6.09 0.00 2.71
C TRP A 61 7.08 -0.80 1.84
N GLN A 62 7.05 -0.60 0.53
CA GLN A 62 7.97 -1.24 -0.42
C GLN A 62 9.43 -0.87 -0.13
N ARG A 63 9.74 0.40 0.16
CA ARG A 63 11.11 0.84 0.49
C ARG A 63 11.62 0.24 1.79
N HIS A 64 10.78 0.17 2.84
CA HIS A 64 11.18 -0.37 4.13
C HIS A 64 11.40 -1.89 4.11
N HIS A 65 10.64 -2.62 3.27
CA HIS A 65 10.70 -4.08 3.21
C HIS A 65 11.54 -4.61 2.05
N GLY A 66 11.91 -3.77 1.08
CA GLY A 66 12.62 -4.21 -0.13
C GLY A 66 11.82 -5.26 -0.90
N ALA A 67 10.52 -5.04 -1.06
CA ALA A 67 9.57 -6.03 -1.58
C ALA A 67 8.98 -5.63 -2.94
N VAL A 68 8.37 -6.59 -3.64
CA VAL A 68 7.57 -6.33 -4.84
C VAL A 68 6.11 -6.58 -4.51
N ILE A 69 5.29 -5.53 -4.61
CA ILE A 69 3.86 -5.61 -4.34
C ILE A 69 3.13 -5.97 -5.62
N LEU A 70 2.38 -7.08 -5.59
CA LEU A 70 1.50 -7.50 -6.67
C LEU A 70 0.04 -7.30 -6.27
N VAL A 71 -0.79 -6.91 -7.23
CA VAL A 71 -2.24 -6.89 -7.01
C VAL A 71 -2.78 -8.33 -6.90
N ALA A 72 -3.62 -8.58 -5.90
CA ALA A 72 -4.08 -9.93 -5.53
C ALA A 72 -4.64 -10.78 -6.70
N PRO A 73 -5.40 -10.23 -7.69
CA PRO A 73 -5.88 -11.03 -8.83
C PRO A 73 -4.77 -11.63 -9.71
N ALA A 74 -3.53 -11.14 -9.61
CA ALA A 74 -2.38 -11.65 -10.36
C ALA A 74 -1.64 -12.80 -9.63
N VAL A 75 -2.06 -13.17 -8.41
CA VAL A 75 -1.33 -14.11 -7.54
C VAL A 75 -2.06 -15.46 -7.49
N VAL A 76 -1.52 -16.45 -8.20
CA VAL A 76 -2.13 -17.80 -8.30
C VAL A 76 -1.48 -18.81 -7.34
N GLY A 77 -0.20 -18.63 -7.01
CA GLY A 77 0.60 -19.53 -6.17
C GLY A 77 0.79 -19.09 -4.72
N GLY A 78 0.09 -18.03 -4.29
CA GLY A 78 0.22 -17.42 -2.97
C GLY A 78 1.38 -16.41 -2.88
N ALA A 79 1.12 -15.32 -2.17
CA ALA A 79 2.08 -14.33 -1.71
C ALA A 79 1.56 -13.86 -0.34
N ARG A 80 2.44 -13.35 0.53
CA ARG A 80 1.97 -12.80 1.81
C ARG A 80 1.05 -11.62 1.53
N ASP A 81 -0.16 -11.67 2.08
CA ASP A 81 -1.13 -10.58 1.97
C ASP A 81 -0.78 -9.46 2.96
N ILE A 82 -0.54 -8.26 2.44
CA ILE A 82 -0.20 -7.06 3.22
C ILE A 82 -1.37 -6.07 3.32
N THR A 83 -2.57 -6.45 2.85
CA THR A 83 -3.73 -5.57 2.75
C THR A 83 -4.08 -4.89 4.06
N ALA A 84 -4.09 -5.63 5.18
CA ALA A 84 -4.39 -5.07 6.50
C ALA A 84 -3.34 -4.04 6.96
N GLU A 85 -2.05 -4.29 6.70
CA GLU A 85 -0.96 -3.37 7.07
C GLU A 85 -1.03 -2.07 6.28
N VAL A 86 -1.26 -2.17 4.97
CA VAL A 86 -1.41 -1.01 4.09
C VAL A 86 -2.66 -0.21 4.48
N GLN A 87 -3.79 -0.87 4.72
CA GLN A 87 -5.02 -0.21 5.14
C GLN A 87 -4.86 0.55 6.47
N ALA A 88 -4.15 -0.04 7.45
CA ALA A 88 -3.83 0.64 8.70
C ALA A 88 -2.94 1.89 8.47
N GLY A 89 -1.91 1.75 7.63
CA GLY A 89 -1.03 2.87 7.25
C GLY A 89 -1.76 4.00 6.53
N VAL A 90 -2.72 3.66 5.66
CA VAL A 90 -3.59 4.64 5.00
C VAL A 90 -4.52 5.32 5.99
N ALA A 91 -5.19 4.55 6.86
CA ALA A 91 -6.10 5.08 7.87
C ALA A 91 -5.39 6.08 8.80
N SER A 92 -4.18 5.75 9.26
CA SER A 92 -3.37 6.64 10.10
C SER A 92 -3.05 7.97 9.40
N ARG A 93 -2.64 7.93 8.13
CA ARG A 93 -2.31 9.14 7.35
C ARG A 93 -3.55 9.94 6.95
N MET A 94 -4.68 9.28 6.73
CA MET A 94 -5.96 9.94 6.48
C MET A 94 -6.49 10.64 7.74
N ALA A 95 -6.25 10.08 8.92
CA ALA A 95 -6.60 10.70 10.20
C ALA A 95 -5.63 11.83 10.60
N GLY A 96 -4.35 11.73 10.23
CA GLY A 96 -3.28 12.63 10.68
C GLY A 96 -2.98 13.85 9.81
N GLY A 97 -3.71 14.09 8.72
CA GLY A 97 -3.43 15.24 7.83
C GLY A 97 -3.89 16.61 8.35
N ASP A 98 -3.81 16.83 9.66
CA ASP A 98 -3.83 18.13 10.34
C ASP A 98 -2.43 18.49 10.90
N GLY A 99 -1.35 18.02 10.26
CA GLY A 99 0.00 18.29 10.73
C GLY A 99 1.08 17.82 9.76
N ASP A 100 1.36 18.63 8.75
CA ASP A 100 2.70 18.78 8.18
C ASP A 100 2.76 20.18 7.55
N GLU A 101 3.34 21.12 8.32
CA GLU A 101 3.91 22.41 7.87
C GLU A 101 5.26 22.20 7.19
#